data_AF-A0A327Z4Q3-F1
#
_entry.id   AF-A0A327Z4Q3-F1
#
_cell.length_a   1.000
_cell.length_b   1.000
_cell.length_c   1.000
_cell.angle_alpha   90.00
_cell.angle_beta   90.00
_cell.angle_gamma   90.00
#
_symmetry.space_group_name_H-M   'P 1'
#
loop_
_entity.id
_entity.type
_entity.pdbx_description
1 polymer ?
#
loop_
_entity_poly.entity_id
_entity_poly.type
_entity_poly.pdbx_seq_one_letter_code
_entity_poly.pdbx_strand_id
1 'polypeptide(L)' 'MKILGYLLKGVSIFIFILLLMSLFNTLSQISEYQKEGFPFLFGYIVGIIILVALIGWIAFKLLKYSNRLLVEAKKSSLN' A
#
# COMPACT_ATOMS: atom_id res chain seq x y z
N MET A 1 12.65 -20.69 -2.39
CA MET A 1 12.66 -19.32 -1.83
C MET A 1 12.51 -18.20 -2.87
N LYS A 2 13.10 -18.30 -4.08
CA LYS A 2 12.97 -17.25 -5.13
C LYS A 2 11.52 -16.94 -5.53
N ILE A 3 10.70 -17.98 -5.75
CA ILE A 3 9.27 -17.85 -6.12
C ILE A 3 8.47 -17.08 -5.06
N LEU A 4 8.68 -17.39 -3.78
CA LEU A 4 8.06 -16.67 -2.66
C LEU A 4 8.45 -15.18 -2.66
N GLY A 5 9.71 -14.85 -2.89
CA GLY A 5 10.15 -13.46 -3.02
C GLY A 5 9.44 -12.70 -4.14
N TYR A 6 9.37 -13.28 -5.35
CA TYR A 6 8.65 -12.64 -6.47
C TYR A 6 7.14 -12.51 -6.21
N LEU A 7 6.53 -13.49 -5.55
CA LEU A 7 5.11 -13.46 -5.20
C LEU A 7 4.82 -12.34 -4.18
N LEU A 8 5.62 -12.23 -3.12
CA LEU A 8 5.48 -11.11 -2.17
C LEU A 8 5.75 -9.75 -2.83
N LYS A 9 6.69 -9.67 -3.77
CA LYS A 9 6.92 -8.43 -4.54
C LYS A 9 5.68 -8.05 -5.34
N GLY A 10 5.08 -9.00 -6.06
CA GLY A 10 3.85 -8.79 -6.81
C GLY A 10 2.70 -8.33 -5.92
N VAL A 11 2.49 -8.99 -4.78
CA VAL A 11 1.46 -8.61 -3.79
C VAL A 11 1.69 -7.21 -3.25
N SER A 12 2.93 -6.82 -2.95
CA SER A 12 3.23 -5.47 -2.46
C SER A 12 2.90 -4.37 -3.48
N ILE A 13 3.16 -4.63 -4.77
CA ILE A 13 2.84 -3.70 -5.85
C ILE A 13 1.31 -3.64 -6.06
N PHE A 14 0.64 -4.79 -6.01
CA PHE A 14 -0.81 -4.86 -6.13
C PHE A 14 -1.53 -4.09 -5.01
N ILE A 15 -1.09 -4.26 -3.76
CA ILE A 15 -1.60 -3.49 -2.61
C ILE A 15 -1.37 -1.98 -2.83
N PHE A 16 -0.22 -1.59 -3.36
CA PHE A 16 0.07 -0.19 -3.67
C PHE A 16 -0.88 0.39 -4.75
N ILE A 17 -1.20 -0.39 -5.79
CA ILE A 17 -2.16 0.01 -6.81
C ILE A 17 -3.58 0.16 -6.23
N LEU A 18 -4.02 -0.77 -5.39
CA LEU A 18 -5.31 -0.68 -4.70
C LEU A 18 -5.40 0.57 -3.82
N LEU A 19 -4.30 0.92 -3.14
CA LEU A 19 -4.18 2.16 -2.38
C LEU A 19 -4.39 3.40 -3.25
N LEU A 20 -3.76 3.45 -4.42
CA LEU A 20 -3.91 4.55 -5.37
C LEU A 20 -5.35 4.66 -5.90
N MET A 21 -5.98 3.52 -6.23
CA MET A 21 -7.39 3.51 -6.63
C MET A 21 -8.32 4.00 -5.51
N SER A 22 -8.07 3.58 -4.27
CA SER A 22 -8.85 4.03 -3.11
C SER A 22 -8.71 5.54 -2.90
N LEU A 23 -7.50 6.08 -3.01
CA LEU A 23 -7.24 7.53 -2.95
C LEU A 23 -7.96 8.27 -4.07
N PHE A 24 -7.91 7.74 -5.30
CA PHE A 24 -8.57 8.37 -6.45
C PHE A 24 -10.09 8.41 -6.27
N ASN A 25 -10.71 7.28 -5.90
CA ASN A 25 -12.15 7.23 -5.62
C ASN A 25 -12.57 8.20 -4.52
N THR A 26 -11.77 8.29 -3.46
CA THR A 26 -11.98 9.25 -2.38
C THR A 26 -11.99 10.68 -2.89
N LEU A 27 -10.98 11.05 -3.68
CA LEU A 27 -10.85 12.40 -4.24
C LEU A 27 -11.99 12.70 -5.22
N SER A 28 -12.43 11.73 -6.01
CA SER A 28 -13.56 11.88 -6.94
C SER A 28 -14.89 12.10 -6.22
N GLN A 29 -15.07 11.51 -5.03
CA GLN A 29 -16.30 11.62 -4.24
C GLN A 29 -16.26 12.76 -3.19
N ILE A 30 -15.18 13.54 -3.12
CA ILE A 30 -14.99 14.56 -2.07
C ILE A 30 -16.10 15.62 -2.04
N SER A 31 -16.72 15.89 -3.19
CA SER A 31 -17.85 16.82 -3.35
C SER A 31 -19.14 16.31 -2.73
N GLU A 32 -19.32 14.98 -2.60
CA GLU A 32 -20.46 14.38 -1.92
C GLU A 32 -20.33 14.56 -0.40
N TYR A 33 -19.13 14.32 0.14
CA TYR A 33 -18.84 14.46 1.57
C TYR A 33 -18.78 15.93 2.04
N GLN A 34 -18.55 16.88 1.13
CA GLN A 34 -18.68 18.31 1.43
C GLN A 34 -20.10 18.71 1.88
N LYS A 35 -21.13 17.97 1.45
CA LYS A 35 -22.53 18.24 1.82
C LYS A 35 -22.84 17.90 3.27
N GLU A 36 -22.05 17.05 3.91
CA GLU A 36 -22.22 16.62 5.31
C GLU A 36 -21.61 17.60 6.32
N GLY A 37 -20.89 18.63 5.83
CA GLY A 37 -20.31 19.69 6.66
C GLY A 37 -18.82 19.51 6.94
N PHE A 38 -18.19 20.63 7.32
CA PHE A 38 -16.74 20.73 7.47
C PHE A 38 -16.10 19.74 8.47
N PRO A 39 -16.67 19.50 9.68
CA PRO A 39 -16.07 18.58 10.64
C PRO A 39 -16.00 17.14 10.13
N PHE A 40 -17.05 16.71 9.40
CA PHE A 40 -17.11 15.39 8.81
C PHE A 40 -16.07 15.24 7.70
N LEU A 41 -16.02 16.20 6.77
CA LEU A 41 -15.06 16.22 5.68
C LEU A 41 -13.61 16.17 6.20
N PHE A 42 -13.31 16.96 7.24
CA PHE A 42 -11.99 16.99 7.84
C PHE A 42 -11.63 15.64 8.48
N GLY A 43 -12.53 15.06 9.28
CA GLY A 43 -12.34 13.74 9.88
C GLY A 43 -12.14 12.63 8.84
N TYR A 44 -12.91 12.68 7.76
CA TYR A 44 -12.82 11.73 6.64
C TYR A 44 -11.45 11.81 5.94
N ILE A 45 -11.00 13.02 5.57
CA ILE A 45 -9.69 13.21 4.92
C ILE A 45 -8.55 12.76 5.84
N VAL A 46 -8.59 13.15 7.12
CA VAL A 46 -7.57 12.73 8.10
C VAL A 46 -7.55 11.22 8.28
N GLY A 47 -8.72 10.59 8.39
CA GLY A 47 -8.82 9.13 8.48
C GLY A 47 -8.20 8.42 7.29
N ILE A 48 -8.40 8.95 6.08
CA ILE A 48 -7.84 8.40 4.85
C ILE A 48 -6.32 8.58 4.78
N ILE A 49 -5.80 9.73 5.20
CA ILE A 49 -4.34 9.95 5.28
C ILE A 49 -3.71 8.91 6.22
N ILE A 50 -4.32 8.67 7.39
CA ILE A 50 -3.83 7.67 8.36
C ILE A 50 -3.88 6.26 7.77
N LEU A 51 -5.00 5.90 7.13
CA LEU A 51 -5.17 4.59 6.50
C LEU A 51 -4.13 4.35 5.40
N VAL A 52 -3.91 5.36 4.55
CA VAL A 52 -2.93 5.33 3.46
C VAL A 52 -1.52 5.19 4.00
N ALA A 53 -1.17 5.92 5.05
CA ALA A 53 0.14 5.82 5.70
C ALA A 53 0.38 4.41 6.28
N LEU A 54 -0.62 3.82 6.94
CA LEU A 54 -0.53 2.48 7.51
C LEU A 54 -0.37 1.40 6.44
N ILE A 55 -1.23 1.40 5.42
CA ILE A 55 -1.16 0.40 4.34
C ILE A 55 0.12 0.59 3.52
N GLY A 56 0.52 1.84 3.26
CA GLY A 56 1.78 2.15 2.58
C GLY A 56 3.00 1.63 3.35
N TRP A 57 2.99 1.76 4.67
CA TRP A 57 4.05 1.19 5.52
C TRP A 57 4.07 -0.35 5.45
N ILE A 58 2.91 -1.01 5.50
CA ILE A 58 2.83 -2.47 5.37
C ILE A 58 3.36 -2.92 4.00
N ALA A 59 2.94 -2.26 2.92
CA ALA A 59 3.43 -2.55 1.56
C ALA A 59 4.95 -2.38 1.46
N PHE A 60 5.51 -1.31 2.05
CA PHE A 60 6.95 -1.08 2.10
C PHE A 60 7.69 -2.18 2.87
N LYS A 61 7.17 -2.61 4.03
CA LYS A 61 7.75 -3.73 4.80
C LYS A 61 7.74 -5.03 4.00
N LEU A 62 6.64 -5.34 3.33
CA LEU A 62 6.51 -6.53 2.47
C LEU A 62 7.51 -6.50 1.31
N LEU A 63 7.65 -5.35 0.65
CA LEU A 63 8.63 -5.16 -0.43
C LEU A 63 10.06 -5.36 0.07
N LYS A 64 10.42 -4.77 1.22
CA LYS A 64 11.75 -4.92 1.83
C LYS A 64 12.03 -6.39 2.19
N TYR A 65 11.06 -7.08 2.76
CA TYR A 65 11.19 -8.49 3.11
C TYR A 65 11.31 -9.40 1.87
N SER A 66 10.50 -9.16 0.85
CA SER A 66 10.60 -9.81 -0.46
C SER A 66 12.01 -9.67 -1.05
N ASN A 67 12.56 -8.45 -1.08
CA ASN A 67 13.89 -8.20 -1.63
C ASN A 67 14.97 -8.95 -0.85
N ARG A 68 14.86 -9.03 0.48
CA ARG A 68 15.77 -9.82 1.32
C ARG A 68 15.76 -11.30 0.95
N LEU A 69 14.58 -11.90 0.79
CA LEU A 69 14.42 -13.31 0.38
C LEU A 69 15.02 -13.58 -1.00
N LEU A 70 14.88 -12.64 -1.95
CA LEU A 70 15.46 -12.77 -3.28
C LEU A 70 17.00 -12.72 -3.24
N VAL A 71 17.58 -11.86 -2.41
CA VAL A 71 19.04 -11.75 -2.23
C VAL A 71 19.60 -13.01 -1.57
N GLU A 72 18.96 -13.50 -0.50
CA GLU A 72 19.37 -14.73 0.19
C GLU A 72 19.27 -15.94 -0.74
N ALA A 73 18.19 -16.04 -1.51
CA ALA A 73 18.03 -17.13 -2.49
C ALA A 73 19.00 -17.04 -3.67
N LYS A 74 19.50 -15.84 -4.02
CA LYS A 74 20.57 -15.67 -5.03
C LYS A 74 21.92 -16.10 -4.48
N LYS A 75 22.25 -15.76 -3.23
CA LYS A 75 23.48 -16.20 -2.55
C LYS A 75 23.54 -17.72 -2.40
N SER A 76 22.42 -18.34 -2.02
CA SER A 76 22.31 -19.80 -1.89
C SER A 76 22.44 -20.58 -3.19
N SER A 77 22.30 -19.94 -4.37
CA SER A 77 22.49 -20.63 -5.66
C SER A 77 23.89 -20.45 -6.25
N LEU A 78 24.77 -19.72 -5.57
CA LEU A 78 26.16 -19.46 -5.97
C LEU A 78 27.17 -20.26 -5.14
N ASN A 79 26.73 -20.83 -4.01
CA ASN A 79 27.46 -21.84 -3.22
C ASN A 79 26.90 -23.22 -3.58
#